data_AF-A0A401Z837-F1
#
_entry.id   AF-A0A401Z837-F1
#
_cell.length_a   1.000
_cell.length_b   1.000
_cell.length_c   1.000
_cell.angle_alpha   90.00
_cell.angle_beta   90.00
_cell.angle_gamma   90.00
#
_symmetry.space_group_name_H-M   'P 1'
#
loop_
_entity.id
_entity.type
_entity.pdbx_description
1 polymer ?
#
loop_
_entity_poly.entity_id
_entity_poly.type
_entity_poly.pdbx_seq_one_letter_code
_entity_poly.pdbx_strand_id
1 'polypeptide(L)'
;MSYNPDQGSYPGAFPPGSGYEPYGPGDVTETPSQPLPLREAVCQLPIQYFRVLTRPNASTFMREKGKAAWNIIWAQVLMLTVISAIFTILRIIILPPTRVIPIRNGSVLNSMLMALQAINSLGPAFEVIVYVIWAVVAFFLSTSINYLIARIFGGRGTFKQYSYSSLLISTPRRVADGLIGLIPIASINALFIMGTFVYQVILQIYMTMAVHRLRGGRATMAVLLLPIIIVILACIAAFLIVAMLLASLHK
;
A
#
# COMPACT_ATOMS: atom_id res chain seq x y z
N MET A 1 32.12 -43.41 11.48
CA MET A 1 31.45 -42.09 11.37
C MET A 1 31.42 -41.73 9.90
N SER A 2 30.25 -41.87 9.25
CA SER A 2 30.08 -41.57 7.83
C SER A 2 29.22 -40.32 7.70
N TYR A 3 29.80 -39.26 7.16
CA TYR A 3 29.13 -38.00 6.85
C TYR A 3 28.34 -38.20 5.55
N ASN A 4 27.01 -38.08 5.60
CA ASN A 4 26.15 -38.10 4.42
C ASN A 4 25.78 -36.64 4.04
N PRO A 5 26.35 -36.06 2.98
CA PRO A 5 25.93 -34.76 2.48
C PRO A 5 24.74 -34.96 1.55
N ASP A 6 23.53 -34.97 2.09
CA ASP A 6 22.33 -34.83 1.27
C ASP A 6 22.26 -33.41 0.73
N GLN A 7 22.86 -33.27 -0.45
CA GLN A 7 22.69 -32.18 -1.40
C GLN A 7 21.20 -32.04 -1.72
N GLY A 8 20.57 -31.02 -1.13
CA GLY A 8 19.30 -30.49 -1.60
C GLY A 8 19.49 -29.84 -2.97
N SER A 9 19.51 -30.66 -4.01
CA SER A 9 19.55 -30.26 -5.41
C SER A 9 18.32 -29.40 -5.73
N TYR A 10 18.52 -28.11 -5.95
CA TYR A 10 17.50 -27.24 -6.55
C TYR A 10 17.25 -27.70 -8.00
N PRO A 11 16.02 -28.12 -8.38
CA PRO A 11 15.70 -28.30 -9.79
C PRO A 11 15.42 -26.92 -10.40
N GLY A 12 16.50 -26.28 -10.85
CA GLY A 12 16.45 -25.07 -11.67
C GLY A 12 16.42 -25.42 -13.15
N ALA A 13 15.29 -25.93 -13.65
CA ALA A 13 15.02 -25.96 -15.09
C ALA A 13 13.90 -24.97 -15.39
N PHE A 14 14.24 -23.87 -16.06
CA PHE A 14 13.28 -22.90 -16.56
C PHE A 14 12.69 -23.41 -17.88
N PRO A 15 11.35 -23.50 -18.02
CA PRO A 15 10.77 -23.57 -19.36
C PRO A 15 10.95 -22.20 -20.07
N PRO A 16 11.38 -22.19 -21.33
CA PRO A 16 11.56 -20.97 -22.10
C PRO A 16 10.22 -20.43 -22.61
N GLY A 17 10.12 -19.10 -22.67
CA GLY A 17 9.45 -18.38 -23.76
C GLY A 17 7.92 -18.35 -23.85
N SER A 18 7.40 -17.12 -23.73
CA SER A 18 6.33 -16.55 -24.57
C SER A 18 4.97 -17.25 -24.66
N GLY A 19 4.03 -16.75 -23.87
CA GLY A 19 2.59 -16.90 -24.11
C GLY A 19 1.81 -16.34 -22.92
N TYR A 20 0.99 -15.32 -23.12
CA TYR A 20 -0.09 -15.01 -22.19
C TYR A 20 -1.10 -16.14 -22.28
N GLU A 21 -0.83 -17.28 -21.65
CA GLU A 21 -1.87 -18.26 -21.44
C GLU A 21 -2.87 -17.66 -20.44
N PRO A 22 -4.15 -17.51 -20.85
CA PRO A 22 -5.18 -17.09 -19.93
C PRO A 22 -5.22 -18.13 -18.81
N TYR A 23 -5.06 -17.70 -17.55
CA TYR A 23 -5.21 -18.56 -16.36
C TYR A 23 -6.54 -19.33 -16.46
N GLY A 24 -6.44 -20.56 -16.97
CA GLY A 24 -7.49 -21.56 -16.94
C GLY A 24 -7.51 -22.21 -15.56
N PRO A 25 -8.59 -22.93 -15.22
CA PRO A 25 -8.68 -23.71 -14.00
C PRO A 25 -7.84 -25.00 -14.11
N GLY A 26 -6.57 -24.88 -14.49
CA GLY A 26 -5.63 -25.99 -14.70
C GLY A 26 -4.42 -25.86 -13.77
N ASP A 27 -4.05 -26.99 -13.18
CA ASP A 27 -3.03 -27.21 -12.16
C ASP A 27 -1.65 -26.62 -12.48
N VAL A 28 -1.42 -25.36 -12.12
CA VAL A 28 -0.10 -25.01 -11.56
C VAL A 28 -0.06 -25.64 -10.18
N THR A 29 0.61 -26.79 -10.08
CA THR A 29 1.03 -27.39 -8.82
C THR A 29 1.73 -26.31 -8.01
N GLU A 30 1.02 -25.73 -7.04
CA GLU A 30 1.57 -24.76 -6.11
C GLU A 30 2.61 -25.53 -5.30
N THR A 31 3.90 -25.42 -5.66
CA THR A 31 4.96 -25.93 -4.80
C THR A 31 4.79 -25.25 -3.45
N PRO A 32 4.48 -25.97 -2.36
CA PRO A 32 4.28 -25.35 -1.06
C PRO A 32 5.61 -24.72 -0.65
N SER A 33 5.74 -23.41 -0.84
CA SER A 33 6.85 -22.66 -0.27
C SER A 33 6.54 -22.56 1.21
N GLN A 34 7.08 -23.50 1.98
CA GLN A 34 7.01 -23.45 3.42
C GLN A 34 7.48 -22.06 3.89
N PRO A 35 6.76 -21.41 4.81
CA PRO A 35 7.17 -20.10 5.29
C PRO A 35 8.56 -20.20 5.91
N LEU A 36 9.51 -19.43 5.37
CA LEU A 36 10.88 -19.37 5.86
C LEU A 36 10.89 -18.91 7.33
N PRO A 37 11.92 -19.29 8.12
CA PRO A 37 12.10 -18.74 9.46
C PRO A 37 12.17 -17.21 9.39
N LEU A 38 11.59 -16.53 10.39
CA LEU A 38 11.36 -15.08 10.38
C LEU A 38 12.61 -14.29 9.99
N ARG A 39 13.77 -14.65 10.53
CA ARG A 39 15.04 -13.96 10.27
C ARG A 39 15.43 -14.01 8.79
N GLU A 40 15.38 -15.18 8.18
CA GLU A 40 15.68 -15.36 6.75
C GLU A 40 14.65 -14.65 5.87
N ALA A 41 13.38 -14.75 6.24
CA ALA A 41 12.31 -14.07 5.54
C ALA A 41 12.54 -12.55 5.52
N VAL A 42 12.83 -11.94 6.67
CA VAL A 42 13.09 -10.49 6.79
C VAL A 42 14.33 -10.07 6.00
N CYS A 43 15.42 -10.84 6.06
CA CYS A 43 16.63 -10.54 5.27
C CYS A 43 16.40 -10.66 3.75
N GLN A 44 15.46 -11.49 3.31
CA GLN A 44 15.12 -11.64 1.89
C GLN A 44 14.12 -10.59 1.38
N LEU A 45 13.43 -9.86 2.26
CA LEU A 45 12.42 -8.86 1.87
C LEU A 45 12.94 -7.80 0.90
N PRO A 46 14.13 -7.18 1.10
CA PRO A 46 14.64 -6.17 0.16
C PRO A 46 14.77 -6.71 -1.27
N ILE A 47 15.25 -7.94 -1.41
CA ILE A 47 15.41 -8.61 -2.71
C ILE A 47 14.04 -8.90 -3.32
N GLN A 48 13.06 -9.31 -2.50
CA GLN A 48 11.69 -9.57 -2.95
C GLN A 48 10.99 -8.27 -3.40
N TYR A 49 11.16 -7.17 -2.67
CA TYR A 49 10.66 -5.84 -3.08
C TYR A 49 11.23 -5.46 -4.43
N PHE A 50 12.56 -5.53 -4.59
CA PHE A 50 13.21 -5.19 -5.85
C PHE A 50 12.73 -6.06 -7.02
N ARG A 51 12.56 -7.37 -6.80
CA ARG A 51 12.05 -8.29 -7.82
C ARG A 51 10.63 -7.95 -8.26
N VAL A 52 9.73 -7.69 -7.31
CA VAL A 52 8.33 -7.36 -7.59
C VAL A 52 8.20 -6.04 -8.35
N LEU A 53 9.04 -5.07 -8.03
CA LEU A 53 9.07 -3.76 -8.70
C LEU A 53 9.75 -3.79 -10.08
N THR A 54 10.82 -4.57 -10.26
CA THR A 54 11.55 -4.57 -11.55
C THR A 54 10.99 -5.55 -12.57
N ARG A 55 10.35 -6.64 -12.13
CA ARG A 55 9.75 -7.66 -13.00
C ARG A 55 8.30 -7.93 -12.58
N PRO A 56 7.41 -6.94 -12.75
CA PRO A 56 6.02 -7.07 -12.34
C PRO A 56 5.30 -8.08 -13.25
N ASN A 57 4.87 -9.20 -12.66
CA ASN A 57 4.02 -10.17 -13.33
C ASN A 57 3.16 -10.91 -12.30
N ALA A 58 1.95 -11.32 -12.67
CA ALA A 58 1.11 -12.19 -11.85
C ALA A 58 1.83 -13.50 -11.47
N SER A 59 2.67 -14.05 -12.35
CA SER A 59 3.49 -15.24 -12.03
C SER A 59 4.50 -14.98 -10.91
N THR A 60 5.11 -13.80 -10.86
CA THR A 60 6.01 -13.37 -9.78
C THR A 60 5.27 -13.34 -8.45
N PHE A 61 4.10 -12.71 -8.40
CA PHE A 61 3.27 -12.67 -7.18
C PHE A 61 2.74 -14.04 -6.77
N MET A 62 2.45 -14.93 -7.73
CA MET A 62 1.99 -16.28 -7.43
C MET A 62 3.07 -17.12 -6.74
N ARG A 63 4.34 -16.91 -7.08
CA ARG A 63 5.46 -17.56 -6.38
C ARG A 63 5.66 -16.99 -4.98
N GLU A 64 5.56 -15.67 -4.85
CA GLU A 64 5.82 -15.01 -3.55
C GLU A 64 4.65 -15.20 -2.56
N LYS A 65 3.39 -15.31 -3.01
CA LYS A 65 2.23 -15.48 -2.11
C LYS A 65 2.31 -16.74 -1.24
N GLY A 66 3.00 -17.79 -1.69
CA GLY A 66 3.16 -19.03 -0.93
C GLY A 66 3.94 -18.84 0.37
N LYS A 67 4.84 -17.84 0.43
CA LYS A 67 5.63 -17.49 1.62
C LYS A 67 4.85 -16.67 2.66
N ALA A 68 3.57 -16.39 2.41
CA ALA A 68 2.79 -15.51 3.26
C ALA A 68 2.59 -16.12 4.66
N ALA A 69 3.16 -15.45 5.67
CA ALA A 69 3.01 -15.82 7.07
C ALA A 69 2.72 -14.59 7.93
N TRP A 70 1.90 -14.77 8.97
CA TRP A 70 1.46 -13.67 9.84
C TRP A 70 2.61 -12.98 10.55
N ASN A 71 3.62 -13.75 10.97
CA ASN A 71 4.84 -13.23 11.59
C ASN A 71 5.60 -12.27 10.64
N ILE A 72 5.68 -12.60 9.35
CA ILE A 72 6.32 -11.74 8.34
C ILE A 72 5.47 -10.50 8.06
N ILE A 73 4.14 -10.63 8.01
CA ILE A 73 3.22 -9.49 7.83
C ILE A 73 3.41 -8.49 8.97
N TRP A 74 3.37 -8.95 10.22
CA TRP A 74 3.57 -8.09 11.38
C TRP A 74 4.97 -7.46 11.42
N ALA A 75 6.01 -8.21 11.06
CA ALA A 75 7.36 -7.67 10.95
C ALA A 75 7.44 -6.55 9.91
N GLN A 76 6.83 -6.71 8.74
CA GLN A 76 6.78 -5.68 7.70
C GLN A 76 6.00 -4.45 8.15
N VAL A 77 4.82 -4.64 8.76
CA VAL A 77 4.02 -3.52 9.30
C VAL A 77 4.80 -2.76 10.37
N LEU A 78 5.46 -3.45 11.30
CA LEU A 78 6.27 -2.82 12.34
C LEU A 78 7.46 -2.06 11.76
N MET A 79 8.21 -2.69 10.85
CA MET A 79 9.32 -2.03 10.14
C MET A 79 8.84 -0.77 9.41
N LEU A 80 7.70 -0.86 8.73
CA LEU A 80 7.09 0.26 8.01
C LEU A 80 6.69 1.38 8.96
N THR A 81 6.10 1.07 10.12
CA THR A 81 5.73 2.09 11.11
C THR A 81 6.94 2.83 11.65
N VAL A 82 8.03 2.12 11.95
CA VAL A 82 9.29 2.73 12.41
C VAL A 82 9.87 3.65 11.33
N ILE A 83 9.97 3.16 10.10
CA ILE A 83 10.50 3.95 8.98
C ILE A 83 9.63 5.20 8.73
N SER A 84 8.31 5.04 8.71
CA SER A 84 7.40 6.17 8.53
C SER A 84 7.51 7.18 9.67
N ALA A 85 7.64 6.75 10.93
CA ALA A 85 7.86 7.65 12.06
C ALA A 85 9.16 8.45 11.91
N ILE A 86 10.25 7.80 11.49
CA ILE A 86 11.53 8.47 11.22
C ILE A 86 11.37 9.53 10.12
N PHE A 87 10.73 9.20 8.99
CA PHE A 87 10.49 10.17 7.92
C PHE A 87 9.61 11.34 8.36
N THR A 88 8.58 11.09 9.16
CA THR A 88 7.72 12.15 9.71
C THR A 88 8.52 13.08 10.62
N ILE A 89 9.35 12.53 11.53
CA ILE A 89 10.22 13.34 12.40
C ILE A 89 11.22 14.15 11.57
N LEU A 90 11.89 13.52 10.60
CA LEU A 90 12.82 14.22 9.70
C LEU A 90 12.13 15.35 8.94
N ARG A 91 10.91 15.11 8.44
CA ARG A 91 10.10 16.13 7.78
C ARG A 91 9.79 17.30 8.71
N ILE A 92 9.40 17.05 9.95
CA ILE A 92 9.13 18.11 10.93
C ILE A 92 10.39 18.95 11.22
N ILE A 93 11.57 18.32 11.25
CA ILE A 93 12.85 19.01 11.50
C ILE A 93 13.29 19.84 10.29
N ILE A 94 13.22 19.27 9.07
CA ILE A 94 13.72 19.91 7.84
C ILE A 94 12.73 20.95 7.31
N LEU A 95 11.43 20.68 7.44
CA LEU A 95 10.30 21.48 6.98
C LEU A 95 9.43 21.85 8.18
N PRO A 96 9.90 22.73 9.08
CA PRO A 96 9.12 23.13 10.24
C PRO A 96 7.76 23.65 9.77
N PRO A 97 6.65 23.19 10.39
CA PRO A 97 5.32 23.58 9.99
C PRO A 97 5.22 25.11 10.04
N THR A 98 4.96 25.73 8.89
CA THR A 98 4.71 27.16 8.83
C THR A 98 3.44 27.42 9.62
N ARG A 99 3.58 28.05 10.79
CA ARG A 99 2.43 28.46 11.59
C ARG A 99 1.69 29.51 10.79
N VAL A 100 0.57 29.12 10.17
CA VAL A 100 -0.33 30.07 9.52
C VAL A 100 -0.86 30.98 10.61
N ILE A 101 -0.45 32.25 10.62
CA ILE A 101 -0.99 33.25 11.56
C ILE A 101 -2.42 33.53 11.07
N PRO A 102 -3.47 33.15 11.82
CA PRO A 102 -4.83 33.42 11.38
C PRO A 102 -5.05 34.94 11.37
N ILE A 103 -5.29 35.50 10.19
CA ILE A 103 -5.76 36.89 10.06
C ILE A 103 -7.18 36.92 10.62
N ARG A 104 -7.37 37.65 11.72
CA ARG A 104 -8.60 37.70 12.53
C ARG A 104 -9.76 38.37 11.77
N ASN A 105 -10.35 37.68 10.81
CA ASN A 105 -11.61 38.05 10.17
C ASN A 105 -12.71 37.07 10.60
N GLY A 106 -13.83 37.52 11.14
CA GLY A 106 -14.83 36.69 11.85
C GLY A 106 -15.65 35.70 11.00
N SER A 107 -15.07 35.01 10.02
CA SER A 107 -15.75 34.06 9.15
C SER A 107 -15.75 32.62 9.69
N VAL A 108 -16.75 31.82 9.28
CA VAL A 108 -16.82 30.37 9.55
C VAL A 108 -15.54 29.63 9.13
N LEU A 109 -14.88 30.11 8.07
CA LEU A 109 -13.58 29.61 7.61
C LEU A 109 -12.51 29.74 8.70
N ASN A 110 -12.52 30.81 9.50
CA ASN A 110 -11.59 30.99 10.61
C ASN A 110 -11.89 30.07 11.79
N SER A 111 -13.15 29.72 12.04
CA SER A 111 -13.49 28.72 13.07
C SER A 111 -13.02 27.30 12.69
N MET A 112 -13.15 26.93 11.41
CA MET A 112 -12.61 25.67 10.89
C MET A 112 -11.07 25.67 10.88
N LEU A 113 -10.45 26.78 10.50
CA LEU A 113 -9.00 26.93 10.52
C LEU A 113 -8.45 26.86 11.94
N MET A 114 -9.12 27.47 12.92
CA MET A 114 -8.76 27.37 14.34
C MET A 114 -8.94 25.95 14.89
N ALA A 115 -9.98 25.22 14.50
CA ALA A 115 -10.14 23.81 14.88
C ALA A 115 -9.02 22.92 14.28
N LEU A 116 -8.67 23.14 13.01
CA LEU A 116 -7.53 22.46 12.38
C LEU A 116 -6.20 22.85 13.05
N GLN A 117 -6.03 24.11 13.45
CA GLN A 117 -4.86 24.55 14.20
C GLN A 117 -4.81 23.96 15.62
N ALA A 118 -5.94 23.82 16.30
CA ALA A 118 -6.02 23.19 17.61
C ALA A 118 -5.59 21.71 17.55
N ILE A 119 -5.96 21.00 16.48
CA ILE A 119 -5.47 19.63 16.23
C ILE A 119 -3.95 19.62 16.02
N ASN A 120 -3.40 20.58 15.26
CA ASN A 120 -1.96 20.72 15.06
C ASN A 120 -1.21 21.23 16.32
N SER A 121 -1.91 21.74 17.33
CA SER A 121 -1.33 22.28 18.57
C SER A 121 -1.01 21.22 19.62
N LEU A 122 -1.52 19.99 19.47
CA LEU A 122 -1.22 18.85 20.36
C LEU A 122 0.26 18.40 20.29
N GLY A 123 1.04 19.03 19.41
CA GLY A 123 2.48 18.88 19.30
C GLY A 123 2.88 17.74 18.37
N PRO A 124 4.11 17.81 17.83
CA PRO A 124 4.60 16.87 16.82
C PRO A 124 4.66 15.42 17.31
N ALA A 125 4.87 15.19 18.62
CA ALA A 125 4.91 13.84 19.19
C ALA A 125 3.54 13.15 19.17
N PHE A 126 2.47 13.88 19.48
CA PHE A 126 1.11 13.34 19.44
C PHE A 126 0.71 12.99 18.00
N GLU A 127 1.03 13.86 17.05
CA GLU A 127 0.78 13.64 15.62
C GLU A 127 1.45 12.35 15.12
N VAL A 128 2.73 12.12 15.46
CA VAL A 128 3.46 10.90 15.06
C VAL A 128 2.79 9.65 15.62
N ILE A 129 2.39 9.64 16.89
CA ILE A 129 1.75 8.47 17.52
C ILE A 129 0.41 8.16 16.84
N VAL A 130 -0.45 9.17 16.68
CA VAL A 130 -1.74 9.02 16.02
C VAL A 130 -1.57 8.54 14.59
N TYR A 131 -0.63 9.13 13.85
CA TYR A 131 -0.32 8.74 12.48
C TYR A 131 0.11 7.27 12.38
N VAL A 132 1.01 6.81 13.26
CA VAL A 132 1.50 5.43 13.26
C VAL A 132 0.37 4.44 13.53
N ILE A 133 -0.45 4.67 14.56
CA ILE A 133 -1.60 3.81 14.88
C ILE A 133 -2.58 3.79 13.72
N TRP A 134 -2.93 4.96 13.19
CA TRP A 134 -3.84 5.10 12.07
C TRP A 134 -3.32 4.43 10.80
N ALA A 135 -2.02 4.48 10.53
CA ALA A 135 -1.41 3.87 9.35
C ALA A 135 -1.55 2.33 9.35
N VAL A 136 -1.48 1.69 10.53
CA VAL A 136 -1.70 0.25 10.69
C VAL A 136 -3.17 -0.08 10.46
N VAL A 137 -4.07 0.65 11.11
CA VAL A 137 -5.52 0.45 10.98
C VAL A 137 -5.97 0.66 9.53
N ALA A 138 -5.55 1.75 8.90
CA ALA A 138 -5.87 2.08 7.52
C ALA A 138 -5.33 1.04 6.54
N PHE A 139 -4.14 0.48 6.79
CA PHE A 139 -3.59 -0.60 5.97
C PHE A 139 -4.48 -1.85 6.03
N PHE A 140 -4.81 -2.33 7.23
CA PHE A 140 -5.66 -3.52 7.37
C PHE A 140 -7.06 -3.27 6.83
N LEU A 141 -7.67 -2.13 7.14
CA LEU A 141 -9.00 -1.79 6.64
C LEU A 141 -9.04 -1.73 5.11
N SER A 142 -8.08 -1.04 4.48
CA SER A 142 -7.99 -0.95 3.02
C SER A 142 -7.75 -2.32 2.37
N THR A 143 -6.83 -3.12 2.92
CA THR A 143 -6.56 -4.46 2.39
C THR A 143 -7.75 -5.41 2.59
N SER A 144 -8.48 -5.31 3.70
CA SER A 144 -9.70 -6.09 3.95
C SER A 144 -10.80 -5.73 2.95
N ILE A 145 -11.04 -4.44 2.70
CA ILE A 145 -12.05 -4.01 1.73
C ILE A 145 -11.69 -4.51 0.32
N ASN A 146 -10.45 -4.30 -0.13
CA ASN A 146 -10.01 -4.77 -1.45
C ASN A 146 -10.05 -6.30 -1.58
N TYR A 147 -9.69 -7.02 -0.51
CA TYR A 147 -9.81 -8.47 -0.46
C TYR A 147 -11.26 -8.94 -0.61
N LEU A 148 -12.20 -8.30 0.11
CA LEU A 148 -13.63 -8.61 0.04
C LEU A 148 -14.18 -8.33 -1.36
N ILE A 149 -13.83 -7.19 -1.96
CA ILE A 149 -14.20 -6.88 -3.35
C ILE A 149 -13.69 -7.99 -4.27
N ALA A 150 -12.40 -8.33 -4.22
CA ALA A 150 -11.84 -9.40 -5.04
C ALA A 150 -12.50 -10.77 -4.80
N ARG A 151 -12.96 -11.04 -3.57
CA ARG A 151 -13.75 -12.24 -3.22
C ARG A 151 -15.12 -12.22 -3.90
N ILE A 152 -15.82 -11.09 -3.90
CA ILE A 152 -17.13 -10.92 -4.57
C ILE A 152 -17.00 -11.17 -6.08
N PHE A 153 -15.89 -10.78 -6.71
CA PHE A 153 -15.60 -11.07 -8.14
C PHE A 153 -15.22 -12.54 -8.43
N GLY A 154 -15.36 -13.45 -7.45
CA GLY A 154 -15.11 -14.88 -7.58
C GLY A 154 -13.68 -15.31 -7.23
N GLY A 155 -12.95 -14.47 -6.51
CA GLY A 155 -11.56 -14.72 -6.16
C GLY A 155 -11.36 -15.81 -5.11
N ARG A 156 -10.34 -16.67 -5.27
CA ARG A 156 -10.08 -17.83 -4.38
C ARG A 156 -8.98 -17.61 -3.33
N GLY A 157 -8.33 -16.46 -3.34
CA GLY A 157 -7.20 -16.15 -2.46
C GLY A 157 -7.57 -16.08 -0.98
N THR A 158 -6.56 -16.23 -0.12
CA THR A 158 -6.69 -16.03 1.33
C THR A 158 -6.29 -14.61 1.72
N PHE A 159 -6.89 -14.08 2.79
CA PHE A 159 -6.57 -12.73 3.28
C PHE A 159 -5.08 -12.57 3.61
N LYS A 160 -4.48 -13.59 4.24
CA LYS A 160 -3.05 -13.62 4.58
C LYS A 160 -2.15 -13.42 3.34
N GLN A 161 -2.43 -14.14 2.26
CA GLN A 161 -1.70 -14.01 1.00
C GLN A 161 -1.86 -12.60 0.41
N TYR A 162 -3.09 -12.07 0.44
CA TYR A 162 -3.39 -10.73 -0.06
C TYR A 162 -2.64 -9.64 0.71
N SER A 163 -2.72 -9.65 2.05
CA SER A 163 -2.04 -8.68 2.91
C SER A 163 -0.52 -8.73 2.75
N TYR A 164 0.06 -9.94 2.71
CA TYR A 164 1.49 -10.12 2.48
C TYR A 164 1.95 -9.52 1.14
N SER A 165 1.28 -9.87 0.04
CA SER A 165 1.66 -9.37 -1.27
C SER A 165 1.40 -7.86 -1.42
N SER A 166 0.40 -7.33 -0.71
CA SER A 166 0.14 -5.89 -0.65
C SER A 166 1.27 -5.14 0.07
N LEU A 167 1.85 -5.73 1.13
CA LEU A 167 3.04 -5.17 1.80
C LEU A 167 4.28 -5.19 0.91
N LEU A 168 4.44 -6.20 0.06
CA LEU A 168 5.54 -6.25 -0.92
C LEU A 168 5.53 -5.05 -1.88
N ILE A 169 4.35 -4.51 -2.18
CA ILE A 169 4.18 -3.33 -3.05
C ILE A 169 4.24 -2.04 -2.23
N SER A 170 3.50 -1.97 -1.14
CA SER A 170 3.30 -0.73 -0.38
C SER A 170 4.50 -0.34 0.46
N THR A 171 5.28 -1.29 0.97
CA THR A 171 6.48 -1.01 1.77
C THR A 171 7.51 -0.19 1.00
N PRO A 172 8.02 -0.65 -0.17
CA PRO A 172 9.02 0.12 -0.90
C PRO A 172 8.46 1.44 -1.44
N ARG A 173 7.15 1.49 -1.80
CA ARG A 173 6.51 2.75 -2.17
C ARG A 173 6.52 3.74 -1.02
N ARG A 174 6.13 3.35 0.20
CA ARG A 174 6.12 4.27 1.35
C ARG A 174 7.51 4.78 1.70
N VAL A 175 8.55 3.98 1.51
CA VAL A 175 9.94 4.42 1.65
C VAL A 175 10.27 5.49 0.60
N ALA A 176 9.88 5.26 -0.66
CA ALA A 176 10.08 6.24 -1.74
C ALA A 176 9.31 7.54 -1.49
N ASP A 177 8.03 7.43 -1.07
CA ASP A 177 7.18 8.58 -0.71
C ASP A 177 7.79 9.36 0.46
N GLY A 178 8.36 8.68 1.45
CA GLY A 178 9.06 9.29 2.58
C GLY A 178 10.30 10.09 2.15
N LEU A 179 11.13 9.53 1.26
CA LEU A 179 12.33 10.19 0.73
C LEU A 179 11.98 11.42 -0.11
N ILE A 180 11.02 11.29 -1.01
CA ILE A 180 10.56 12.40 -1.87
C ILE A 180 9.89 13.49 -1.03
N GLY A 181 9.15 13.11 0.02
CA GLY A 181 8.53 14.03 0.95
C GLY A 181 9.50 14.94 1.73
N LEU A 182 10.80 14.62 1.75
CA LEU A 182 11.83 15.50 2.34
C LEU A 182 12.23 16.65 1.41
N ILE A 183 11.92 16.55 0.11
CA ILE A 183 12.25 17.58 -0.87
C ILE A 183 11.11 18.63 -0.87
N PRO A 184 11.38 19.90 -0.55
CA PRO A 184 10.38 20.98 -0.44
C PRO A 184 9.85 21.49 -1.79
N ILE A 185 9.85 20.67 -2.85
CA ILE A 185 9.44 21.10 -4.20
C ILE A 185 8.08 20.48 -4.53
N ALA A 186 7.02 21.25 -4.32
CA ALA A 186 5.63 20.78 -4.45
C ALA A 186 5.30 20.20 -5.84
N SER A 187 5.85 20.77 -6.91
CA SER A 187 5.61 20.32 -8.29
C SER A 187 6.22 18.95 -8.59
N ILE A 188 7.45 18.70 -8.14
CA ILE A 188 8.14 17.41 -8.30
C ILE A 188 7.40 16.33 -7.49
N ASN A 189 6.99 16.66 -6.27
CA ASN A 189 6.24 15.74 -5.41
C ASN A 189 4.91 15.35 -6.06
N ALA A 190 4.16 16.30 -6.62
CA ALA A 190 2.88 16.02 -7.27
C ALA A 190 3.03 15.07 -8.48
N LEU A 191 4.01 15.33 -9.36
CA LEU A 191 4.28 14.47 -10.52
C LEU A 191 4.72 13.07 -10.10
N PHE A 192 5.59 12.96 -9.08
CA PHE A 192 6.04 11.68 -8.55
C PHE A 192 4.88 10.86 -7.94
N ILE A 193 4.02 11.50 -7.15
CA ILE A 193 2.85 10.85 -6.54
C ILE A 193 1.90 10.33 -7.62
N MET A 194 1.66 11.11 -8.68
CA MET A 194 0.79 10.71 -9.78
C MET A 194 1.38 9.51 -10.55
N GLY A 195 2.67 9.55 -10.87
CA GLY A 195 3.35 8.45 -11.56
C GLY A 195 3.38 7.15 -10.75
N THR A 196 3.73 7.23 -9.47
CA THR A 196 3.74 6.08 -8.55
C THR A 196 2.35 5.53 -8.30
N PHE A 197 1.31 6.37 -8.31
CA PHE A 197 -0.07 5.94 -8.18
C PHE A 197 -0.50 5.02 -9.33
N VAL A 198 -0.28 5.44 -10.59
CA VAL A 198 -0.62 4.63 -11.77
C VAL A 198 0.12 3.30 -11.75
N TYR A 199 1.42 3.34 -11.44
CA TYR A 199 2.22 2.14 -11.35
C TYR A 199 1.77 1.20 -10.22
N GLN A 200 1.38 1.74 -9.06
CA GLN A 200 0.82 0.93 -7.99
C GLN A 200 -0.48 0.24 -8.40
N VAL A 201 -1.37 0.92 -9.12
CA VAL A 201 -2.62 0.31 -9.60
C VAL A 201 -2.29 -0.91 -10.46
N ILE A 202 -1.33 -0.80 -11.38
CA ILE A 202 -0.88 -1.90 -12.23
C ILE A 202 -0.35 -3.08 -11.39
N LEU A 203 0.53 -2.81 -10.43
CA LEU A 203 1.05 -3.86 -9.52
C LEU A 203 -0.05 -4.54 -8.72
N GLN A 204 -1.02 -3.76 -8.25
CA GLN A 204 -2.13 -4.27 -7.45
C GLN A 204 -3.09 -5.13 -8.30
N ILE A 205 -3.23 -4.85 -9.59
CA ILE A 205 -3.93 -5.72 -10.54
C ILE A 205 -3.18 -7.04 -10.71
N TYR A 206 -1.86 -7.02 -10.95
CA TYR A 206 -1.06 -8.25 -11.05
C TYR A 206 -1.12 -9.09 -9.77
N MET A 207 -1.01 -8.44 -8.62
CA MET A 207 -1.15 -9.08 -7.31
C MET A 207 -2.52 -9.72 -7.13
N THR A 208 -3.59 -9.00 -7.48
CA THR A 208 -4.97 -9.50 -7.33
C THR A 208 -5.23 -10.68 -8.27
N MET A 209 -4.74 -10.62 -9.51
CA MET A 209 -4.78 -11.78 -10.43
C MET A 209 -4.09 -12.99 -9.83
N ALA A 210 -2.89 -12.81 -9.27
CA ALA A 210 -2.09 -13.90 -8.70
C ALA A 210 -2.70 -14.51 -7.43
N VAL A 211 -3.14 -13.67 -6.49
CA VAL A 211 -3.67 -14.11 -5.20
C VAL A 211 -5.05 -14.73 -5.36
N HIS A 212 -5.93 -14.12 -6.16
CA HIS A 212 -7.31 -14.56 -6.31
C HIS A 212 -7.56 -15.47 -7.52
N ARG A 213 -6.54 -15.73 -8.35
CA ARG A 213 -6.66 -16.49 -9.61
C ARG A 213 -7.76 -15.93 -10.53
N LEU A 214 -7.88 -14.60 -10.56
CA LEU A 214 -8.86 -13.89 -11.39
C LEU A 214 -8.28 -13.60 -12.77
N ARG A 215 -9.15 -13.61 -13.79
CA ARG A 215 -8.81 -13.11 -15.13
C ARG A 215 -8.57 -11.60 -15.08
N GLY A 216 -7.69 -11.09 -15.95
CA GLY A 216 -7.28 -9.68 -15.98
C GLY A 216 -8.42 -8.68 -15.92
N GLY A 217 -9.45 -8.81 -16.76
CA GLY A 217 -10.59 -7.87 -16.75
C GLY A 217 -11.33 -7.81 -15.40
N ARG A 218 -11.56 -8.96 -14.74
CA ARG A 218 -12.21 -9.02 -13.42
C ARG A 218 -11.31 -8.47 -12.31
N ALA A 219 -10.00 -8.73 -12.40
CA ALA A 219 -9.04 -8.19 -11.44
C ALA A 219 -8.92 -6.67 -11.55
N THR A 220 -8.90 -6.12 -12.78
CA THR A 220 -8.89 -4.68 -13.02
C THR A 220 -10.13 -4.00 -12.45
N MET A 221 -11.32 -4.57 -12.69
CA MET A 221 -12.56 -4.04 -12.10
C MET A 221 -12.52 -4.10 -10.58
N ALA A 222 -12.07 -5.20 -9.98
CA ALA A 222 -11.99 -5.33 -8.52
C ALA A 222 -11.06 -4.28 -7.88
N VAL A 223 -9.91 -4.00 -8.50
CA VAL A 223 -8.95 -3.02 -7.98
C VAL A 223 -9.41 -1.58 -8.21
N LEU A 224 -10.04 -1.28 -9.35
CA LEU A 224 -10.50 0.07 -9.68
C LEU A 224 -11.81 0.46 -8.98
N LEU A 225 -12.60 -0.51 -8.51
CA LEU A 225 -13.88 -0.23 -7.86
C LEU A 225 -13.73 0.65 -6.62
N LEU A 226 -12.73 0.37 -5.76
CA LEU A 226 -12.48 1.17 -4.56
C LEU A 226 -12.10 2.63 -4.87
N PRO A 227 -11.08 2.93 -5.70
CA PRO A 227 -10.74 4.32 -6.02
C PRO A 227 -11.89 5.05 -6.75
N ILE A 228 -12.67 4.36 -7.59
CA ILE A 228 -13.85 4.96 -8.22
C ILE A 228 -14.88 5.39 -7.17
N ILE A 229 -15.20 4.52 -6.21
CA ILE A 229 -16.13 4.85 -5.11
C ILE A 229 -15.61 6.03 -4.29
N ILE A 230 -14.32 6.06 -3.97
CA ILE A 230 -13.70 7.17 -3.21
C ILE A 230 -13.81 8.48 -3.98
N VAL A 231 -13.54 8.47 -5.30
CA VAL A 231 -13.67 9.67 -6.14
C VAL A 231 -15.11 10.18 -6.18
N ILE A 232 -16.10 9.28 -6.36
CA ILE A 232 -17.51 9.65 -6.35
C ILE A 232 -17.91 10.27 -5.00
N LEU A 233 -17.54 9.64 -3.89
CA LEU A 233 -17.82 10.16 -2.54
C LEU A 233 -17.16 11.53 -2.31
N ALA A 234 -15.92 11.71 -2.77
CA ALA A 234 -15.21 12.99 -2.66
C ALA A 234 -15.90 14.10 -3.48
N CYS A 235 -16.37 13.79 -4.69
CA CYS A 235 -17.14 14.73 -5.51
C CYS A 235 -18.47 15.12 -4.84
N ILE A 236 -19.20 14.16 -4.27
CA ILE A 236 -20.45 14.42 -3.53
C ILE A 236 -20.17 15.30 -2.31
N ALA A 237 -19.15 14.98 -1.52
CA ALA A 237 -18.78 15.77 -0.34
C ALA A 237 -18.38 17.21 -0.72
N ALA A 238 -17.59 17.38 -1.78
CA ALA A 238 -17.20 18.71 -2.28
C ALA A 238 -18.42 19.53 -2.71
N PHE A 239 -19.38 18.92 -3.42
CA PHE A 239 -20.62 19.57 -3.82
C PHE A 239 -21.45 20.02 -2.60
N LEU A 240 -21.59 19.15 -1.59
CA LEU A 240 -22.31 19.49 -0.35
C LEU A 240 -21.65 20.63 0.42
N ILE A 241 -20.32 20.64 0.52
CA ILE A 241 -19.57 21.72 1.16
C ILE A 241 -19.80 23.04 0.42
N VAL A 242 -19.70 23.06 -0.90
CA VAL A 242 -19.96 24.27 -1.71
C VAL A 242 -21.40 24.75 -1.53
N ALA A 243 -22.38 23.85 -1.55
CA ALA A 243 -23.78 24.19 -1.33
C ALA A 243 -24.02 24.79 0.06
N MET A 244 -23.43 24.21 1.12
CA MET A 244 -23.51 24.76 2.48
C MET A 244 -22.85 26.15 2.59
N LEU A 245 -21.71 26.36 1.93
CA LEU A 245 -21.03 27.65 1.90
C LEU A 245 -21.89 28.71 1.21
N LEU A 246 -22.46 28.41 0.04
CA LEU A 246 -23.36 29.33 -0.65
C LEU A 246 -24.60 29.66 0.20
N ALA A 247 -25.21 28.64 0.83
CA ALA A 247 -26.34 28.86 1.74
C ALA A 247 -25.98 29.72 2.96
N SER A 248 -24.74 29.68 3.43
CA SER A 248 -24.26 30.50 4.54
C SER A 248 -23.98 31.96 4.16
N LEU A 249 -23.73 32.26 2.88
CA LEU A 249 -23.49 33.62 2.38
C LEU A 249 -24.79 34.40 2.11
N HIS A 250 -25.92 33.69 1.97
CA HIS A 250 -27.26 34.28 1.76
C HIS A 250 -28.02 34.56 3.07
N LYS A 251 -27.41 34.32 4.23
CA LYS A 251 -27.93 34.67 5.56
C LYS A 251 -27.12 35.83 6.13
#